data_AF-S6GNQ9-F1
#
_entry.id   AF-S6GNQ9-F1
#
_cell.length_a   1.000
_cell.length_b   1.000
_cell.length_c   1.000
_cell.angle_alpha   90.00
_cell.angle_beta   90.00
_cell.angle_gamma   90.00
#
_symmetry.space_group_name_H-M   'P 1'
#
loop_
_entity.id
_entity.type
_entity.pdbx_description
1 polymer ?
#
loop_
_entity_poly.entity_id
_entity_poly.type
_entity_poly.pdbx_seq_one_letter_code
_entity_poly.pdbx_strand_id
1 'polypeptide(L)'
;MSRLKKKRTGLMTVLERKPSKKEFLEDPDSRESRKKKAMDAKKKPKSTFEKNRSQVRDKAEAAAKLVQVPNGRLAAKIKAQAKQKQKQQPEES
;
A
#
# COMPACT_ATOMS: atom_id res chain seq x y z
N MET A 1 43.79 11.24 -7.94
CA MET A 1 42.74 10.65 -8.80
C MET A 1 41.39 10.71 -8.06
N SER A 2 40.64 11.81 -8.16
CA SER A 2 39.35 11.95 -7.48
C SER A 2 38.21 11.43 -8.37
N ARG A 3 37.38 10.51 -7.86
CA ARG A 3 36.17 10.05 -8.56
C ARG A 3 35.09 11.12 -8.46
N LEU A 4 34.83 11.84 -9.55
CA LEU A 4 33.65 12.69 -9.67
C LEU A 4 32.38 11.83 -9.51
N LYS A 5 31.57 12.13 -8.49
CA LYS A 5 30.26 11.48 -8.31
C LYS A 5 29.26 12.08 -9.30
N LYS A 6 28.67 11.22 -10.14
CA LYS A 6 27.63 11.60 -11.10
C LYS A 6 26.47 12.28 -10.36
N LYS A 7 26.18 13.54 -10.71
CA LYS A 7 25.01 14.27 -10.21
C LYS A 7 23.75 13.60 -10.78
N ARG A 8 22.73 13.37 -9.93
CA ARG A 8 21.42 12.87 -10.40
C ARG A 8 20.77 13.98 -11.21
N THR A 9 20.65 13.76 -12.51
CA THR A 9 19.99 14.67 -13.44
C THR A 9 18.48 14.63 -13.22
N GLY A 10 17.91 15.79 -12.85
CA GLY A 10 16.56 16.24 -13.18
C GLY A 10 15.35 15.46 -12.63
N LEU A 11 14.38 16.18 -12.05
CA LEU A 11 12.99 15.75 -12.05
C LEU A 11 12.54 15.64 -13.51
N MET A 12 12.66 14.46 -14.12
CA MET A 12 12.01 14.19 -15.41
C MET A 12 10.51 14.14 -15.18
N THR A 13 9.75 14.81 -16.04
CA THR A 13 8.29 14.70 -16.06
C THR A 13 7.89 13.26 -16.36
N VAL A 14 6.74 12.81 -15.87
CA VAL A 14 6.29 11.40 -15.96
C VAL A 14 6.27 10.88 -17.40
N LEU A 15 6.05 11.77 -18.38
CA LEU A 15 5.97 11.44 -19.80
C LEU A 15 7.32 11.16 -20.47
N GLU A 16 8.39 11.81 -20.01
CA GLU A 16 9.74 11.64 -20.58
C GLU A 16 10.50 10.47 -19.94
N ARG A 17 9.96 9.95 -18.84
CA ARG A 17 10.59 8.92 -18.03
C ARG A 17 10.23 7.54 -18.56
N LYS A 18 11.24 6.69 -18.77
CA LYS A 18 11.01 5.26 -19.00
C LYS A 18 10.23 4.67 -17.82
N PRO A 19 9.18 3.87 -18.07
CA PRO A 19 8.37 3.32 -17.00
C PRO A 19 9.23 2.54 -16.01
N SER A 20 8.91 2.70 -14.74
CA SER A 20 9.64 2.01 -13.69
C SER A 20 9.30 0.52 -13.67
N LYS A 21 10.18 -0.28 -13.05
CA LYS A 21 9.90 -1.71 -12.87
C LYS A 21 8.64 -1.97 -12.03
N LYS A 22 8.23 -1.02 -11.20
CA LYS A 22 7.00 -1.10 -10.40
C LYS A 22 5.77 -0.92 -11.30
N GLU A 23 5.78 0.10 -12.15
CA GLU A 23 4.72 0.34 -13.15
C GLU A 23 4.58 -0.87 -14.10
N PHE A 24 5.70 -1.40 -14.60
CA PHE A 24 5.68 -2.64 -15.41
C PHE A 24 5.18 -3.88 -14.66
N LEU A 25 5.19 -3.88 -13.33
CA LEU A 25 4.67 -5.00 -12.54
C LEU A 25 3.16 -4.85 -12.27
N GLU A 26 2.67 -3.62 -12.27
CA GLU A 26 1.27 -3.25 -12.14
C GLU A 26 0.51 -3.54 -13.44
N ASP A 27 1.15 -3.33 -14.59
CA ASP A 27 0.58 -3.66 -15.89
C ASP A 27 0.42 -5.18 -16.11
N PRO A 28 -0.79 -5.70 -16.40
CA PRO A 28 -1.05 -7.14 -16.48
C PRO A 28 -0.39 -7.83 -17.68
N ASP A 29 -0.17 -7.10 -18.78
CA ASP A 29 0.36 -7.60 -20.06
C ASP A 29 1.86 -7.36 -20.24
N SER A 30 2.44 -6.55 -19.34
CA SER A 30 3.87 -6.29 -19.31
C SER A 30 4.69 -7.58 -19.15
N ARG A 31 5.89 -7.56 -19.73
CA ARG A 31 6.86 -8.67 -19.67
C ARG A 31 7.22 -9.03 -18.21
N GLU A 32 7.35 -8.04 -17.33
CA GLU A 32 7.71 -8.28 -15.92
C GLU A 32 6.56 -8.96 -15.17
N SER A 33 5.32 -8.55 -15.42
CA SER A 33 4.12 -9.20 -14.87
C SER A 33 3.98 -10.64 -15.36
N ARG A 34 4.14 -10.89 -16.66
CA ARG A 34 4.15 -12.25 -17.24
C ARG A 34 5.25 -13.12 -16.63
N LYS A 35 6.46 -12.58 -16.45
CA LYS A 35 7.57 -13.29 -15.81
C LYS A 35 7.24 -13.64 -14.36
N LYS A 36 6.65 -12.73 -13.59
CA LYS A 36 6.22 -12.99 -12.21
C LYS A 36 5.16 -14.10 -12.16
N LYS A 37 4.11 -14.02 -13.00
CA LYS A 37 3.08 -15.07 -13.13
C LYS A 37 3.68 -16.43 -13.47
N ALA A 38 4.62 -16.49 -14.41
CA ALA A 38 5.30 -17.73 -14.78
C ALA A 38 6.14 -18.32 -13.64
N MET A 39 6.82 -17.47 -12.87
CA MET A 39 7.57 -17.91 -11.68
C MET A 39 6.64 -18.41 -10.59
N ASP A 40 5.47 -17.78 -10.42
CA ASP A 40 4.46 -18.22 -9.45
C ASP A 40 3.82 -19.54 -9.86
N ALA A 41 3.56 -19.75 -11.16
CA ALA A 41 3.06 -21.02 -11.70
C ALA A 41 4.06 -22.18 -11.55
N LYS A 42 5.37 -21.88 -11.62
CA LYS A 42 6.44 -22.88 -11.39
C LYS A 42 6.62 -23.26 -9.92
N LYS A 43 6.07 -22.49 -8.97
CA LYS A 43 6.17 -22.83 -7.55
C LYS A 43 5.29 -24.04 -7.25
N LYS A 44 5.81 -24.95 -6.44
CA LYS A 44 5.03 -26.09 -5.94
C LYS A 44 3.79 -25.55 -5.20
N PRO A 45 2.63 -26.22 -5.33
CA PRO A 45 1.46 -25.84 -4.57
C PRO A 45 1.78 -25.90 -3.08
N LYS A 46 1.42 -24.85 -2.35
CA LYS A 46 1.59 -24.79 -0.89
C LYS A 46 0.83 -25.92 -0.20
N SER A 47 1.37 -26.44 0.89
CA SER A 47 0.66 -27.42 1.72
C SER A 47 -0.59 -26.79 2.37
N THR A 48 -1.54 -27.61 2.82
CA THR A 48 -2.75 -27.15 3.53
C THR A 48 -2.40 -26.30 4.76
N PHE A 49 -1.40 -26.75 5.53
CA PHE A 49 -0.89 -26.02 6.69
C PHE A 49 -0.34 -24.64 6.32
N GLU A 50 0.48 -24.55 5.28
CA GLU A 50 1.04 -23.28 4.81
C GLU A 50 -0.02 -22.31 4.30
N LYS A 51 -1.04 -22.83 3.59
CA LYS A 51 -2.18 -22.03 3.12
C LYS A 51 -2.92 -21.40 4.30
N ASN A 52 -3.26 -22.19 5.31
CA ASN A 52 -3.94 -21.72 6.51
C ASN A 52 -3.10 -20.67 7.25
N ARG A 53 -1.79 -20.94 7.43
CA ARG A 53 -0.88 -19.98 8.06
C ARG A 53 -0.77 -18.66 7.29
N SER A 54 -0.73 -18.70 5.95
CA SER A 54 -0.72 -17.47 5.15
C SER A 54 -2.03 -16.71 5.27
N GLN A 55 -3.19 -17.37 5.22
CA GLN A 55 -4.49 -16.71 5.37
C GLN A 55 -4.64 -16.00 6.72
N VAL A 56 -4.15 -16.61 7.80
CA VAL A 56 -4.16 -15.99 9.14
C VAL A 56 -3.27 -14.73 9.15
N ARG A 57 -2.09 -14.79 8.53
CA ARG A 57 -1.19 -13.64 8.41
C ARG A 57 -1.80 -12.53 7.57
N ASP A 58 -2.36 -12.85 6.41
CA ASP A 58 -2.97 -11.87 5.51
C ASP A 58 -4.16 -11.16 6.20
N LYS A 59 -4.97 -11.91 6.96
CA LYS A 59 -6.04 -11.34 7.80
C LYS A 59 -5.51 -10.44 8.90
N ALA A 60 -4.45 -10.84 9.59
CA ALA A 60 -3.81 -10.04 10.63
C ALA A 60 -3.19 -8.75 10.06
N GLU A 61 -2.56 -8.80 8.88
CA GLU A 61 -2.01 -7.63 8.20
C GLU A 61 -3.11 -6.69 7.69
N ALA A 62 -4.22 -7.22 7.15
CA ALA A 62 -5.37 -6.42 6.76
C ALA A 62 -5.99 -5.70 7.97
N ALA A 63 -6.15 -6.40 9.09
CA ALA A 63 -6.60 -5.80 10.33
C ALA A 63 -5.62 -4.74 10.85
N ALA A 64 -4.31 -5.00 10.80
CA ALA A 64 -3.29 -4.04 11.21
C ALA A 64 -3.31 -2.77 10.35
N LYS A 65 -3.52 -2.88 9.03
CA LYS A 65 -3.67 -1.72 8.13
C LYS A 65 -4.90 -0.87 8.46
N LEU A 66 -6.01 -1.50 8.86
CA LEU A 66 -7.22 -0.79 9.30
C LEU A 66 -7.02 -0.07 10.64
N VAL A 67 -6.28 -0.67 11.57
CA VAL A 67 -5.96 -0.05 12.87
C VAL A 67 -4.94 1.09 12.71
N GLN A 68 -4.04 0.98 11.72
CA GLN A 68 -3.03 1.99 11.39
C GLN A 68 -3.57 3.20 10.62
N VAL A 69 -4.88 3.32 10.39
CA VAL A 69 -5.45 4.61 9.94
C VAL A 69 -4.98 5.67 10.93
N PRO A 70 -4.22 6.70 10.49
CA PRO A 70 -3.57 7.60 11.41
C PRO A 70 -4.65 8.32 12.21
N ASN A 71 -4.72 7.98 13.50
CA ASN A 71 -5.36 8.81 14.53
C ASN A 71 -4.56 10.11 14.70
N GLY A 72 -4.32 10.83 13.60
CA GLY A 72 -3.65 12.12 13.60
C GLY A 72 -4.51 13.17 14.28
N ARG A 73 -3.91 14.35 14.53
CA ARG A 73 -4.59 15.47 15.19
C ARG A 73 -5.94 15.81 14.55
N LEU A 74 -6.06 15.69 13.22
CA LEU A 74 -7.30 15.93 12.49
C LEU A 74 -8.40 14.90 12.83
N ALA A 75 -8.07 13.61 12.88
CA ALA A 75 -9.02 12.55 13.24
C ALA A 75 -9.50 12.71 14.70
N ALA A 76 -8.61 13.10 15.61
CA ALA A 76 -8.97 13.42 16.99
C ALA A 76 -9.91 14.64 17.08
N LYS A 77 -9.67 15.68 16.28
CA LYS A 77 -10.52 16.88 16.21
C LYS A 77 -11.90 16.56 15.66
N ILE A 78 -11.99 15.75 14.60
CA ILE A 78 -13.26 15.29 14.02
C ILE A 78 -14.07 14.51 15.06
N LYS A 79 -13.44 13.58 15.79
CA LYS A 79 -14.10 12.83 16.88
C LYS A 79 -14.57 13.74 18.02
N ALA A 80 -13.76 14.72 18.41
CA ALA A 80 -14.13 15.69 19.44
C ALA A 80 -15.34 16.55 19.02
N GLN A 81 -15.34 17.04 17.78
CA GLN A 81 -16.46 17.82 17.23
C GLN A 81 -17.74 16.99 17.10
N ALA A 82 -17.65 15.74 16.66
CA ALA A 82 -18.81 14.83 16.60
C ALA A 82 -19.42 14.59 18.00
N LYS A 83 -18.57 14.38 19.02
CA LYS A 83 -19.00 14.22 20.42
C LYS A 83 -19.62 15.50 20.98
N GLN A 84 -19.13 16.67 20.59
CA GLN A 84 -19.72 17.96 20.97
C GLN A 84 -21.08 18.16 20.30
N LYS A 85 -21.22 17.86 19.01
CA LYS A 85 -22.50 17.94 18.28
C LYS A 85 -23.55 16.98 18.86
N GLN A 86 -23.17 15.75 19.21
CA GLN A 86 -24.08 14.80 19.88
C GLN A 86 -24.53 15.28 21.26
N LYS A 87 -23.66 15.99 22.00
CA LYS A 87 -24.00 16.58 23.31
C LYS A 87 -24.82 17.87 23.20
N GLN A 88 -24.84 18.52 22.04
CA GLN A 88 -25.60 19.74 21.77
C GLN A 88 -26.98 19.44 21.14
N GLN A 89 -27.31 18.17 20.94
CA GLN A 89 -28.62 17.72 20.46
C GLN A 89 -29.55 17.13 21.55
N PRO A 90 -29.60 17.59 22.83
CA PRO A 90 -30.63 17.16 23.76
C PRO A 90 -31.82 18.13 23.86
N GLU A 91 -32.00 19.10 22.95
CA GLU A 91 -33.09 20.08 23.04
C GLU A 91 -33.44 20.62 21.64
N GLU A 92 -34.14 19.82 20.83
CA GLU A 92 -35.05 20.34 19.79
C GLU A 92 -36.02 19.20 19.38
N SER A 93 -37.17 19.18 20.07
CA SER A 93 -38.51 18.69 19.68
C SER A 93 -38.67 17.25 19.18
#